data_AF-A0AAD7AJJ4-F1
#
_entry.id   AF-A0AAD7AJJ4-F1
#
_cell.length_a   1.000
_cell.length_b   1.000
_cell.length_c   1.000
_cell.angle_alpha   90.00
_cell.angle_beta   90.00
_cell.angle_gamma   90.00
#
_symmetry.space_group_name_H-M   'P 1'
#
loop_
_entity.id
_entity.type
_entity.pdbx_description
1 polymer ?
#
loop_
_entity_poly.entity_id
_entity_poly.type
_entity_poly.pdbx_seq_one_letter_code
_entity_poly.pdbx_strand_id
1 'polypeptide(L)'
;HQAFDVLCRIWCNPAPANRSQPDLISVKVDDNGRTHTTRAFNTETAEQLNAWLNGYEAQLRQMSDVNYDFSVHVLMMLYKELVDKRVEKKNEGLDEEFWDMVESTD
;
A
#
# COMPACT_ATOMS: atom_id res chain seq x y z
N HIS A 1 -9.63 -12.74 5.19
CA HIS A 1 -9.13 -12.75 6.59
C HIS A 1 -9.73 -11.57 7.33
N GLN A 2 -10.16 -11.71 8.59
CA GLN A 2 -10.60 -10.58 9.43
C GLN A 2 -9.40 -10.02 10.22
N ALA A 3 -9.30 -8.70 10.35
CA ALA A 3 -8.19 -8.02 11.02
C ALA A 3 -7.96 -8.44 12.49
N PHE A 4 -8.98 -9.02 13.14
CA PHE A 4 -8.91 -9.49 14.52
C PHE A 4 -8.46 -10.95 14.67
N ASP A 5 -8.27 -11.67 13.56
CA ASP A 5 -7.81 -13.06 13.59
C ASP A 5 -6.38 -13.13 14.14
N VAL A 6 -6.15 -14.08 15.05
CA VAL A 6 -4.85 -14.35 15.66
C VAL A 6 -3.80 -14.69 14.61
N LEU A 7 -4.19 -15.37 13.53
CA LEU A 7 -3.30 -15.71 12.42
C LEU A 7 -2.84 -14.47 11.66
N CYS A 8 -3.74 -13.51 11.40
CA CYS A 8 -3.37 -12.24 10.77
C CYS A 8 -2.45 -11.39 11.65
N ARG A 9 -2.68 -11.39 12.97
CA ARG A 9 -1.84 -10.64 13.92
C ARG A 9 -0.42 -11.19 14.03
N ILE A 10 -0.24 -12.50 13.84
CA ILE A 10 1.06 -13.17 13.99
C ILE A 10 1.83 -13.21 12.67
N TRP A 11 1.17 -13.57 11.57
CA TRP A 11 1.85 -13.93 10.32
C TRP A 11 1.78 -12.85 9.25
N CYS A 12 0.65 -12.15 9.12
CA CYS A 12 0.53 -11.08 8.13
C CYS A 12 1.16 -9.79 8.64
N ASN A 13 1.30 -9.55 9.95
CA ASN A 13 1.77 -8.26 10.46
C ASN A 13 2.80 -8.39 11.61
N PRO A 14 4.05 -8.81 11.32
CA PRO A 14 5.08 -9.11 12.34
C PRO A 14 5.81 -7.90 12.94
N ALA A 15 5.45 -6.65 12.61
CA ALA A 15 6.20 -5.48 13.06
C ALA A 15 6.13 -5.29 14.59
N PRO A 16 7.27 -5.27 15.31
CA PRO A 16 7.27 -5.08 16.75
C PRO A 16 6.86 -3.64 17.10
N ALA A 17 5.88 -3.47 17.99
CA ALA A 17 5.37 -2.16 18.41
C ALA A 17 6.35 -1.38 19.32
N ASN A 18 7.57 -1.87 19.47
CA ASN A 18 8.63 -1.33 20.32
C ASN A 18 9.49 -0.26 19.62
N ARG A 19 9.06 0.24 18.44
CA ARG A 19 9.78 1.26 17.65
C ARG A 19 11.18 0.86 17.20
N SER A 20 11.53 -0.42 17.23
CA SER A 20 12.83 -0.88 16.72
C SER A 20 12.97 -0.73 15.21
N GLN A 21 11.83 -0.52 14.51
CA GLN A 21 11.76 -0.28 13.07
C GLN A 21 10.88 0.98 12.84
N PRO A 22 11.46 2.19 12.98
CA PRO A 22 10.72 3.45 12.90
C PRO A 22 10.08 3.67 11.52
N ASP A 23 10.70 3.15 10.45
CA ASP A 23 10.20 3.26 9.07
C ASP A 23 8.90 2.47 8.82
N LEU A 24 8.52 1.59 9.75
CA LEU A 24 7.30 0.79 9.67
C LEU A 24 6.20 1.28 10.62
N ILE A 25 6.34 2.47 11.22
CA ILE A 25 5.40 3.01 12.22
C ILE A 25 5.14 4.51 11.96
N SER A 26 3.90 4.87 11.63
CA SER A 26 3.42 6.27 11.56
C SER A 26 2.67 6.67 12.84
N VAL A 27 2.73 7.94 13.24
CA VAL A 27 1.96 8.42 14.39
C VAL A 27 0.72 9.16 13.88
N LYS A 28 -0.47 8.63 14.18
CA LYS A 28 -1.75 9.31 13.89
C LYS A 28 -2.36 9.84 15.18
N VAL A 29 -3.01 11.00 15.11
CA VAL A 29 -3.79 11.58 16.23
C VAL A 29 -5.26 11.25 15.98
N ASP A 30 -5.94 10.66 16.96
CA ASP A 30 -7.38 10.39 16.87
C ASP A 30 -8.22 11.65 17.13
N ASP A 31 -9.53 11.56 16.88
CA ASP A 31 -10.47 12.68 17.09
C ASP A 31 -10.55 13.14 18.57
N ASN A 32 -10.01 12.35 19.50
CA ASN A 32 -9.94 12.68 20.93
C ASN A 32 -8.57 13.26 21.33
N GLY A 33 -7.69 13.56 20.37
CA GLY A 33 -6.36 14.13 20.60
C GLY A 33 -5.32 13.14 21.11
N ARG A 34 -5.59 11.83 21.07
CA ARG A 34 -4.66 10.79 21.50
C ARG A 34 -3.77 10.37 20.34
N THR A 35 -2.47 10.35 20.59
CA THR A 35 -1.47 9.86 19.64
C THR A 35 -1.43 8.34 19.65
N HIS A 36 -1.77 7.72 18.52
CA HIS A 36 -1.67 6.29 18.29
C HIS A 36 -0.60 6.00 17.24
N THR A 37 0.34 5.11 17.57
CA THR A 37 1.28 4.54 16.59
C THR A 37 0.52 3.56 15.68
N THR A 38 0.32 3.95 14.44
CA THR A 38 -0.14 3.15 13.31
C THR A 38 1.06 2.56 12.58
N ARG A 39 0.91 1.45 11.86
CA ARG A 39 2.03 0.85 11.09
C ARG A 39 2.09 1.51 9.71
N ALA A 40 3.29 1.85 9.24
CA ALA A 40 3.54 2.52 7.96
C ALA A 40 3.54 1.53 6.78
N PHE A 41 4.02 0.29 6.97
CA PHE A 41 3.96 -0.75 5.95
C PHE A 41 2.75 -1.64 6.16
N ASN A 42 1.83 -1.59 5.22
CA ASN A 42 0.58 -2.33 5.28
C ASN A 42 0.67 -3.58 4.41
N THR A 43 1.01 -4.71 5.01
CA THR A 43 0.92 -6.02 4.35
C THR A 43 -0.49 -6.31 3.81
N GLU A 44 -1.53 -5.74 4.41
CA GLU A 44 -2.89 -5.79 3.87
C GLU A 44 -2.99 -5.10 2.50
N THR A 45 -2.26 -4.00 2.27
CA THR A 45 -2.23 -3.33 0.96
C THR A 45 -1.55 -4.19 -0.09
N ALA A 46 -0.47 -4.89 0.26
CA ALA A 46 0.18 -5.85 -0.64
C ALA A 46 -0.74 -7.05 -0.93
N GLU A 47 -1.43 -7.59 0.07
CA GLU A 47 -2.42 -8.66 -0.10
C GLU A 47 -3.61 -8.21 -0.97
N GLN A 48 -4.11 -6.99 -0.78
CA GLN A 48 -5.17 -6.41 -1.60
C GLN A 48 -4.72 -6.21 -3.06
N LEU A 49 -3.49 -5.75 -3.29
CA LEU A 49 -2.92 -5.64 -4.63
C LEU A 49 -2.81 -7.01 -5.29
N ASN A 50 -2.31 -8.02 -4.58
CA ASN A 50 -2.22 -9.38 -5.08
C ASN A 50 -3.61 -9.96 -5.40
N ALA A 51 -4.59 -9.76 -4.53
CA ALA A 51 -5.97 -10.20 -4.77
C ALA A 51 -6.59 -9.51 -6.00
N TRP A 52 -6.29 -8.23 -6.21
CA TRP A 52 -6.73 -7.48 -7.39
C TRP A 52 -6.07 -8.02 -8.68
N LEU A 53 -4.75 -8.24 -8.67
CA LEU A 53 -4.01 -8.81 -9.79
C LEU A 53 -4.45 -10.23 -10.14
N ASN A 54 -4.83 -11.02 -9.13
CA ASN A 54 -5.27 -12.39 -9.32
C ASN A 54 -6.52 -12.48 -10.22
N GLY A 55 -7.33 -11.41 -10.31
CA GLY A 55 -8.47 -11.33 -11.23
C GLY A 55 -8.08 -11.32 -12.71
N TYR A 56 -6.82 -10.99 -13.03
CA TYR A 56 -6.28 -10.91 -14.39
C TYR A 56 -5.35 -12.08 -14.73
N GLU A 57 -5.11 -13.00 -13.79
CA GLU A 57 -4.16 -14.10 -13.94
C GLU A 57 -4.43 -14.93 -15.21
N ALA A 58 -5.69 -15.27 -15.47
CA ALA A 58 -6.07 -16.11 -16.60
C ALA A 58 -5.73 -15.48 -17.96
N GLN A 59 -5.91 -14.17 -18.10
CA GLN A 59 -5.59 -13.42 -19.31
C GLN A 59 -4.08 -13.23 -19.45
N LEU A 60 -3.41 -12.81 -18.37
CA LEU A 60 -1.97 -12.57 -18.36
C LEU A 60 -1.17 -13.85 -18.66
N ARG A 61 -1.62 -14.99 -18.15
CA ARG A 61 -0.96 -16.30 -18.37
C ARG A 61 -0.96 -16.76 -19.82
N GLN A 62 -1.85 -16.24 -20.66
CA GLN A 62 -1.94 -16.61 -22.08
C GLN A 62 -1.10 -15.69 -22.98
N MET A 63 -0.48 -14.64 -22.45
CA MET A 63 0.27 -13.66 -23.23
C MET A 63 1.72 -14.10 -23.48
N SER A 64 2.29 -13.62 -24.59
CA SER A 64 3.74 -13.61 -24.77
C SER A 64 4.39 -12.62 -23.80
N ASP A 65 5.68 -12.77 -23.57
CA ASP A 65 6.51 -11.87 -22.75
C ASP A 65 6.33 -10.38 -23.12
N VAL A 66 6.37 -10.04 -24.40
CA VAL A 66 6.21 -8.64 -24.87
C VAL A 66 4.83 -8.08 -24.52
N ASN A 67 3.78 -8.88 -24.72
CA ASN A 67 2.41 -8.44 -24.45
C ASN A 67 2.13 -8.40 -22.95
N TYR A 68 2.73 -9.31 -22.18
CA TYR A 68 2.63 -9.35 -20.73
C TYR A 68 3.20 -8.07 -20.12
N ASP A 69 4.42 -7.68 -20.50
CA ASP A 69 5.09 -6.51 -19.94
C ASP A 69 4.30 -5.22 -20.18
N PHE A 70 3.88 -4.98 -21.43
CA PHE A 70 3.03 -3.84 -21.77
C PHE A 70 1.69 -3.86 -21.00
N SER A 71 1.05 -5.03 -20.90
CA SER A 71 -0.25 -5.15 -20.24
C SER A 71 -0.15 -4.90 -18.74
N VAL A 72 0.87 -5.43 -18.06
CA VAL A 72 1.12 -5.19 -16.63
C VAL A 72 1.44 -3.71 -16.40
N HIS A 73 2.23 -3.08 -17.25
CA HIS A 73 2.53 -1.66 -17.15
C HIS A 73 1.25 -0.81 -17.21
N VAL A 74 0.39 -1.04 -18.20
CA VAL A 74 -0.88 -0.32 -18.34
C VAL A 74 -1.82 -0.59 -17.17
N LEU A 75 -1.91 -1.84 -16.70
CA LEU A 75 -2.71 -2.21 -15.53
C LEU A 75 -2.26 -1.45 -14.28
N MET A 76 -0.95 -1.38 -14.03
CA MET A 76 -0.41 -0.67 -12.87
C MET A 76 -0.60 0.84 -12.95
N MET A 77 -0.46 1.42 -14.14
CA MET A 77 -0.75 2.84 -14.37
C MET A 77 -2.21 3.18 -14.05
N LEU A 78 -3.16 2.38 -14.55
CA LEU A 78 -4.58 2.57 -14.25
C LEU A 78 -4.90 2.35 -12.77
N TYR A 79 -4.27 1.36 -12.13
CA TYR A 79 -4.41 1.11 -10.70
C TYR A 79 -3.95 2.31 -9.88
N LYS A 80 -2.78 2.86 -10.22
CA LYS A 80 -2.23 4.07 -9.58
C LYS A 80 -3.22 5.24 -9.66
N GLU A 81 -3.76 5.53 -10.85
CA GLU A 81 -4.76 6.60 -11.01
C GLU A 81 -6.02 6.38 -10.16
N LEU A 82 -6.47 5.13 -9.99
CA LEU A 82 -7.61 4.80 -9.14
C LEU A 82 -7.28 4.98 -7.64
N VAL A 83 -6.07 4.62 -7.24
CA VAL A 83 -5.59 4.81 -5.86
C VAL A 83 -5.45 6.29 -5.56
N ASP A 84 -4.84 7.07 -6.43
CA ASP A 84 -4.69 8.53 -6.27
C ASP A 84 -6.05 9.20 -6.05
N LYS A 85 -7.02 8.92 -6.93
CA LYS A 85 -8.40 9.44 -6.79
C LYS A 85 -9.05 9.04 -5.46
N ARG A 86 -8.71 7.88 -4.90
CA ARG A 86 -9.22 7.42 -3.61
C ARG A 86 -8.52 8.14 -2.46
N VAL A 87 -7.22 8.37 -2.57
CA VAL A 87 -6.39 9.08 -1.59
C VAL A 87 -6.78 10.56 -1.54
N GLU A 88 -6.95 11.20 -2.69
CA GLU A 88 -7.47 12.58 -2.81
C GLU A 88 -8.83 12.74 -2.12
N LYS A 89 -9.77 11.81 -2.37
CA LYS A 89 -11.09 11.83 -1.70
C LYS A 89 -11.01 11.72 -0.18
N LYS A 90 -9.94 11.15 0.36
CA LYS A 90 -9.72 10.98 1.80
C LYS A 90 -8.87 12.11 2.41
N ASN A 91 -8.40 13.08 1.61
CA ASN A 91 -7.39 14.05 2.02
C ASN A 91 -6.14 13.40 2.66
N GLU A 92 -5.80 12.17 2.27
CA GLU A 92 -4.60 11.45 2.71
C GLU A 92 -3.48 11.54 1.66
N GLY A 93 -3.56 12.53 0.77
CA GLY A 93 -2.56 12.79 -0.27
C GLY A 93 -1.18 13.03 0.31
N LEU A 94 -0.15 12.60 -0.41
CA LEU A 94 1.22 13.00 -0.13
C LEU A 94 1.32 14.52 -0.38
N ASP A 95 1.88 15.26 0.56
CA ASP A 95 2.03 16.71 0.47
C ASP A 95 3.16 17.09 -0.49
N GLU A 96 3.19 18.37 -0.89
CA GLU A 96 4.28 18.87 -1.75
C GLU A 96 5.65 18.76 -1.07
N GLU A 97 5.69 18.81 0.27
CA GLU A 97 6.91 18.64 1.06
C GLU A 97 7.54 17.25 0.88
N PHE A 98 6.72 16.20 0.74
CA PHE A 98 7.18 14.85 0.40
C PHE A 98 7.80 14.79 -1.00
N TRP A 99 7.17 15.40 -2.01
CA TRP A 99 7.66 15.35 -3.39
C TRP A 99 8.94 16.20 -3.58
N ASP A 100 9.03 17.36 -2.92
CA ASP A 100 10.24 18.19 -2.88
C ASP A 100 11.44 17.42 -2.28
N MET A 101 11.18 16.57 -1.27
CA MET A 101 12.22 15.74 -0.66
C MET A 101 12.72 14.66 -1.62
N VAL A 102 11.83 14.04 -2.41
CA VAL A 102 12.22 13.03 -3.41
C VAL A 102 13.03 13.67 -4.54
N GLU A 103 12.60 14.81 -5.07
CA GLU A 103 13.30 15.52 -6.15
C GLU A 103 14.65 16.10 -5.71
N SER A 104 14.85 16.38 -4.41
CA SER A 104 16.15 16.84 -3.88
C SER A 104 17.15 15.71 -3.59
N THR A 105 16.72 14.45 -3.70
CA THR A 105 17.58 13.27 -3.50
C THR A 105 18.16 12.66 -4.79
N ASP A 106 17.83 13.22 -5.95
CA ASP A 106 18.43 12.90 -7.26
C ASP A 106 19.56 13.88 -7.66
#